data_AF-A0A933SB30-F1
#
_entry.id   AF-A0A933SB30-F1
#
_cell.length_a   1.000
_cell.length_b   1.000
_cell.length_c   1.000
_cell.angle_alpha   90.00
_cell.angle_beta   90.00
_cell.angle_gamma   90.00
#
_symmetry.space_group_name_H-M   'P 1'
#
loop_
_entity.id
_entity.type
_entity.pdbx_description
1 polymer ?
#
loop_
_entity_poly.entity_id
_entity_poly.type
_entity_poly.pdbx_seq_one_letter_code
_entity_poly.pdbx_strand_id
1 'polypeptide(L)'
;MAASTADSTAAEFAHLARTDSLILASLDRMRGVVQGADTMVAWKVFEAHPRRTVVLLMPTLRSIPHGLSLGAPNMVWRVRVLQRLTGLTFRARTRARLGEEEKKWLAPDSTGAVPFAGENAARGMTWVAPRDAQRDILDQWRRWWDGISLSTPLPVKDRSRDGATWWY
;
A
#
# COMPACT_ATOMS: atom_id res chain seq x y z
N MET A 1 -41.91 -16.23 5.84
CA MET A 1 -41.01 -15.13 6.27
C MET A 1 -39.56 -15.35 5.79
N ALA A 2 -39.32 -15.57 4.49
CA ALA A 2 -37.96 -15.82 3.94
C ALA A 2 -37.50 -14.75 2.91
N ALA A 3 -38.40 -13.86 2.47
CA ALA A 3 -38.09 -12.83 1.48
C ALA A 3 -37.21 -11.69 2.04
N SER A 4 -37.39 -11.33 3.32
CA SER A 4 -36.69 -10.19 3.94
C SER A 4 -35.17 -10.37 4.09
N THR A 5 -34.68 -11.60 4.22
CA THR A 5 -33.25 -11.90 4.39
C THR A 5 -32.51 -11.99 3.05
N ALA A 6 -33.18 -12.49 2.00
CA ALA A 6 -32.60 -12.54 0.66
C ALA A 6 -32.40 -11.14 0.07
N ASP A 7 -33.36 -10.23 0.26
CA ASP A 7 -33.27 -8.84 -0.18
C ASP A 7 -32.19 -8.06 0.59
N SER A 8 -32.01 -8.32 1.89
CA SER A 8 -30.93 -7.74 2.70
C SER A 8 -29.55 -8.18 2.22
N THR A 9 -29.39 -9.48 1.93
CA THR A 9 -28.14 -10.05 1.46
C THR A 9 -27.74 -9.50 0.08
N ALA A 10 -28.70 -9.40 -0.84
CA ALA A 10 -28.46 -8.82 -2.16
C ALA A 10 -28.05 -7.33 -2.09
N ALA A 11 -28.69 -6.56 -1.21
CA ALA A 11 -28.34 -5.16 -0.97
C ALA A 11 -26.92 -5.00 -0.40
N GLU A 12 -26.53 -5.87 0.54
CA GLU A 12 -25.18 -5.91 1.11
C GLU A 12 -24.11 -6.22 0.04
N PHE A 13 -24.35 -7.23 -0.82
CA PHE A 13 -23.45 -7.53 -1.93
C PHE A 13 -23.33 -6.37 -2.91
N ALA A 14 -24.43 -5.71 -3.27
CA ALA A 14 -24.41 -4.56 -4.16
C ALA A 14 -23.66 -3.37 -3.53
N HIS A 15 -23.82 -3.15 -2.22
CA HIS A 15 -23.05 -2.13 -1.50
C HIS A 15 -21.56 -2.45 -1.53
N LEU A 16 -21.17 -3.69 -1.22
CA LEU A 16 -19.78 -4.13 -1.24
C LEU A 16 -19.14 -3.98 -2.62
N ALA A 17 -19.84 -4.38 -3.69
CA ALA A 17 -19.36 -4.24 -5.06
C ALA A 17 -19.11 -2.77 -5.48
N ARG A 18 -19.96 -1.85 -5.01
CA ARG A 18 -19.76 -0.41 -5.22
C ARG A 18 -18.53 0.09 -4.46
N THR A 19 -18.35 -0.32 -3.21
CA THR A 19 -17.16 0.02 -2.41
C THR A 19 -15.88 -0.48 -3.07
N ASP A 20 -15.88 -1.72 -3.58
CA ASP A 20 -14.73 -2.30 -4.27
C ASP A 20 -14.36 -1.51 -5.52
N SER A 21 -15.37 -1.17 -6.33
CA SER A 21 -15.18 -0.38 -7.54
C SER A 21 -14.58 0.99 -7.22
N LEU A 22 -15.03 1.62 -6.13
CA LEU A 22 -14.49 2.91 -5.67
C LEU A 22 -13.03 2.81 -5.23
N ILE A 23 -12.68 1.75 -4.48
CA ILE A 23 -11.29 1.50 -4.04
C ILE A 23 -10.38 1.26 -5.25
N LEU A 24 -10.80 0.41 -6.19
CA LEU A 24 -10.01 0.08 -7.38
C LEU A 24 -9.82 1.30 -8.29
N ALA A 25 -10.88 2.07 -8.53
CA ALA A 25 -10.78 3.33 -9.28
C ALA A 25 -9.84 4.34 -8.59
N SER A 26 -9.84 4.38 -7.26
CA SER A 26 -8.93 5.25 -6.50
C SER A 26 -7.47 4.83 -6.65
N LEU A 27 -7.17 3.53 -6.70
CA LEU A 27 -5.82 3.03 -6.97
C LEU A 27 -5.35 3.36 -8.39
N ASP A 28 -6.24 3.23 -9.37
CA ASP A 28 -5.90 3.54 -10.77
C ASP A 28 -5.63 5.03 -10.98
N ARG A 29 -6.37 5.91 -10.29
CA ARG A 29 -6.11 7.36 -10.30
C ARG A 29 -4.74 7.75 -9.72
N MET A 30 -4.16 6.93 -8.85
CA MET A 30 -2.83 7.21 -8.30
C MET A 30 -1.69 6.77 -9.23
N ARG A 31 -1.97 5.93 -10.23
CA ARG A 31 -0.93 5.37 -11.10
C ARG A 31 -0.23 6.46 -11.90
N GLY A 32 1.11 6.54 -11.78
CA GLY A 32 1.92 7.47 -12.57
C GLY A 32 1.76 8.95 -12.20
N VAL A 33 1.05 9.25 -11.11
CA VAL A 33 0.80 10.62 -10.65
C VAL A 33 1.86 11.04 -9.62
N VAL A 34 2.40 12.25 -9.78
CA VAL A 34 3.14 12.97 -8.73
C VAL A 34 2.12 13.47 -7.70
N GLN A 35 2.39 13.29 -6.40
CA GLN A 35 1.43 13.58 -5.32
C GLN A 35 0.65 14.89 -5.56
N GLY A 36 -0.70 14.82 -5.52
CA GLY A 36 -1.58 15.95 -5.82
C GLY A 36 -3.03 15.74 -5.36
N ALA A 37 -3.95 16.56 -5.87
CA ALA A 37 -5.36 16.54 -5.45
C ALA A 37 -6.05 15.18 -5.64
N ASP A 38 -5.75 14.47 -6.74
CA ASP A 38 -6.28 13.14 -7.00
C ASP A 38 -5.80 12.11 -5.96
N THR A 39 -4.56 12.26 -5.50
CA THR A 39 -3.98 11.43 -4.44
C THR A 39 -4.72 11.64 -3.12
N MET A 40 -5.11 12.88 -2.79
CA MET A 40 -5.89 13.18 -1.58
C MET A 40 -7.29 12.56 -1.60
N VAL A 41 -7.98 12.61 -2.74
CA VAL A 41 -9.31 12.00 -2.89
C VAL A 41 -9.22 10.48 -2.74
N ALA A 42 -8.22 9.84 -3.37
CA ALA A 42 -7.98 8.41 -3.21
C ALA A 42 -7.72 8.02 -1.75
N TRP A 43 -6.93 8.82 -1.02
CA TRP A 43 -6.67 8.57 0.40
C TRP A 43 -7.94 8.58 1.26
N LYS A 44 -8.88 9.52 1.01
CA LYS A 44 -10.15 9.56 1.73
C LYS A 44 -10.97 8.28 1.54
N VAL A 45 -10.96 7.71 0.32
CA VAL A 45 -11.64 6.45 0.03
C VAL A 45 -11.03 5.30 0.83
N PHE A 46 -9.71 5.18 0.85
CA PHE A 46 -9.04 4.10 1.58
C PHE A 46 -9.24 4.21 3.09
N GLU A 47 -9.16 5.43 3.64
CA GLU A 47 -9.35 5.71 5.06
C GLU A 47 -10.82 5.51 5.49
N ALA A 48 -11.79 5.73 4.60
CA ALA A 48 -13.20 5.41 4.84
C ALA A 48 -13.49 3.90 4.82
N HIS A 49 -12.68 3.12 4.10
CA HIS A 49 -12.87 1.67 3.92
C HIS A 49 -11.57 0.87 4.17
N PRO A 50 -10.93 0.99 5.35
CA PRO A 50 -9.57 0.50 5.55
C PRO A 50 -9.48 -1.03 5.48
N ARG A 51 -10.41 -1.74 6.15
CA ARG A 51 -10.47 -3.22 6.12
C ARG A 51 -10.71 -3.75 4.71
N ARG A 52 -11.71 -3.19 4.00
CA ARG A 52 -12.02 -3.65 2.64
C ARG A 52 -10.87 -3.36 1.68
N THR A 53 -10.21 -2.21 1.83
CA THR A 53 -9.00 -1.88 1.07
C THR A 53 -7.90 -2.92 1.27
N VAL A 54 -7.58 -3.28 2.51
CA VAL A 54 -6.57 -4.33 2.80
C VAL A 54 -6.97 -5.67 2.17
N VAL A 55 -8.23 -6.10 2.33
CA VAL A 55 -8.77 -7.35 1.74
C VAL A 55 -8.59 -7.38 0.22
N LEU A 56 -8.83 -6.27 -0.47
CA LEU A 56 -8.66 -6.19 -1.93
C LEU A 56 -7.20 -6.15 -2.35
N LEU A 57 -6.33 -5.50 -1.56
CA LEU A 57 -4.93 -5.29 -1.93
C LEU A 57 -4.07 -6.52 -1.68
N MET A 58 -4.22 -7.18 -0.54
CA MET A 58 -3.40 -8.31 -0.11
C MET A 58 -3.21 -9.42 -1.17
N PRO A 59 -4.27 -9.96 -1.80
CA PRO A 59 -4.12 -11.04 -2.78
C PRO A 59 -3.44 -10.60 -4.09
N THR A 60 -3.30 -9.28 -4.31
CA THR A 60 -2.77 -8.74 -5.56
C THR A 60 -1.29 -8.38 -5.49
N LEU A 61 -0.70 -8.45 -4.29
CA LEU A 61 0.69 -8.11 -4.05
C LEU A 61 1.64 -9.06 -4.79
N ARG A 62 2.54 -8.48 -5.58
CA ARG A 62 3.54 -9.23 -6.36
C ARG A 62 4.78 -8.39 -6.58
N SER A 63 5.91 -9.05 -6.80
CA SER A 63 7.13 -8.35 -7.20
C SER A 63 6.95 -7.73 -8.59
N ILE A 64 7.65 -6.62 -8.80
CA ILE A 64 7.69 -5.85 -10.06
C ILE A 64 9.15 -5.70 -10.52
N PRO A 65 9.41 -5.26 -11.76
CA PRO A 65 10.76 -4.94 -12.21
C PRO A 65 11.46 -3.98 -11.23
N HIS A 66 12.69 -4.33 -10.87
CA HIS A 66 13.56 -3.50 -10.04
C HIS A 66 14.16 -2.38 -10.91
N GLY A 67 14.47 -1.24 -10.27
CA GLY A 67 15.13 -0.10 -10.91
C GLY A 67 14.32 1.18 -10.81
N LEU A 68 14.73 2.16 -11.60
CA LEU A 68 14.12 3.48 -11.65
C LEU A 68 12.82 3.45 -12.48
N SER A 69 11.78 4.10 -11.97
CA SER A 69 10.53 4.36 -12.67
C SER A 69 10.18 5.84 -12.60
N LEU A 70 9.60 6.36 -13.69
CA LEU A 70 8.97 7.67 -13.71
C LEU A 70 7.58 7.54 -13.08
N GLY A 71 7.37 8.23 -11.96
CA GLY A 71 6.24 8.04 -11.07
C GLY A 71 6.31 6.73 -10.28
N ALA A 72 5.41 6.58 -9.32
CA ALA A 72 5.29 5.35 -8.56
C ALA A 72 4.48 4.29 -9.35
N PRO A 73 5.03 3.09 -9.59
CA PRO A 73 4.28 1.98 -10.15
C PRO A 73 3.07 1.64 -9.26
N ASN A 74 2.00 1.10 -9.87
CA ASN A 74 0.79 0.71 -9.12
C ASN A 74 1.11 -0.17 -7.90
N MET A 75 2.06 -1.10 -8.01
CA MET A 75 2.46 -1.95 -6.86
C MET A 75 3.05 -1.15 -5.70
N VAL A 76 3.84 -0.11 -5.98
CA VAL A 76 4.39 0.77 -4.95
C VAL A 76 3.26 1.50 -4.23
N TRP A 77 2.24 1.97 -4.96
CA TRP A 77 1.05 2.54 -4.35
C TRP A 77 0.29 1.57 -3.48
N ARG A 78 0.10 0.31 -3.92
CA ARG A 78 -0.57 -0.71 -3.09
C ARG A 78 0.17 -0.93 -1.78
N VAL A 79 1.49 -1.06 -1.81
CA VAL A 79 2.30 -1.21 -0.60
C VAL A 79 2.20 0.04 0.29
N ARG A 80 2.25 1.25 -0.28
CA ARG A 80 2.09 2.50 0.48
C ARG A 80 0.71 2.63 1.13
N VAL A 81 -0.35 2.21 0.43
CA VAL A 81 -1.70 2.20 0.98
C VAL A 81 -1.75 1.25 2.18
N LEU A 82 -1.20 0.04 2.05
CA LEU A 82 -1.10 -0.88 3.18
C LEU A 82 -0.31 -0.28 4.34
N GLN A 83 0.87 0.29 4.09
CA GLN A 83 1.70 0.96 5.11
C GLN A 83 0.93 2.06 5.84
N ARG A 84 0.17 2.88 5.11
CA ARG A 84 -0.61 3.97 5.70
C ARG A 84 -1.77 3.47 6.54
N LEU A 85 -2.48 2.44 6.07
CA LEU A 85 -3.66 1.90 6.75
C LEU A 85 -3.32 1.06 7.99
N THR A 86 -2.13 0.45 8.03
CA THR A 86 -1.72 -0.45 9.11
C THR A 86 -0.62 0.14 9.99
N GLY A 87 0.03 1.23 9.57
CA GLY A 87 1.21 1.77 10.23
C GLY A 87 2.46 0.88 10.11
N LEU A 88 2.39 -0.27 9.43
CA LEU A 88 3.49 -1.21 9.31
C LEU A 88 4.38 -0.87 8.13
N THR A 89 5.68 -0.84 8.36
CA THR A 89 6.68 -0.65 7.30
C THR A 89 7.65 -1.81 7.31
N PHE A 90 7.43 -2.78 6.42
CA PHE A 90 8.35 -3.90 6.25
C PHE A 90 9.55 -3.52 5.38
N ARG A 91 10.69 -4.08 5.75
CA ARG A 91 11.98 -3.93 5.07
C ARG A 91 12.61 -5.31 4.92
N ALA A 92 13.48 -5.49 3.94
CA ALA A 92 14.23 -6.72 3.78
C ALA A 92 15.64 -6.46 3.28
N ARG A 93 16.57 -7.32 3.67
CA ARG A 93 17.93 -7.30 3.13
C ARG A 93 17.91 -7.72 1.66
N THR A 94 18.82 -7.14 0.88
CA THR A 94 19.06 -7.56 -0.49
C THR A 94 20.50 -8.00 -0.66
N ARG A 95 20.71 -9.00 -1.52
CA ARG A 95 22.03 -9.44 -1.98
C ARG A 95 22.48 -8.70 -3.24
N ALA A 96 21.58 -7.94 -3.87
CA ALA A 96 21.90 -7.15 -5.04
C ALA A 96 22.80 -5.97 -4.66
N ARG A 97 23.73 -5.63 -5.55
CA ARG A 97 24.56 -4.43 -5.40
C ARG A 97 23.73 -3.21 -5.80
N LEU A 98 23.47 -2.34 -4.84
CA LEU A 98 22.79 -1.07 -5.09
C LEU A 98 23.79 -0.02 -5.58
N GLY A 99 23.42 0.73 -6.61
CA GLY A 99 24.17 1.92 -7.02
C GLY A 99 24.04 3.05 -6.00
N GLU A 100 24.92 4.06 -6.06
CA GLU A 100 24.92 5.17 -5.08
C GLU A 100 23.61 5.97 -5.08
N GLU A 101 23.06 6.28 -6.26
CA GLU A 101 21.74 6.92 -6.35
C GLU A 101 20.63 6.04 -5.77
N GLU A 102 20.67 4.74 -6.04
CA GLU A 102 19.66 3.83 -5.53
C GLU A 102 19.74 3.70 -4.00
N LYS A 103 20.95 3.62 -3.43
CA LYS A 103 21.15 3.65 -1.98
C LYS A 103 20.61 4.92 -1.36
N LYS A 104 20.80 6.07 -2.01
CA LYS A 104 20.27 7.36 -1.51
C LYS A 104 18.76 7.31 -1.31
N TRP A 105 18.02 6.71 -2.25
CA TRP A 105 16.55 6.75 -2.22
C TRP A 105 15.92 5.53 -1.54
N LEU A 106 16.50 4.33 -1.69
CA LEU A 106 16.08 3.17 -0.90
C LEU A 106 16.52 3.28 0.56
N ALA A 107 17.52 4.11 0.86
CA ALA A 107 18.01 4.40 2.20
C ALA A 107 18.14 3.13 3.07
N PRO A 108 19.02 2.17 2.70
CA PRO A 108 19.21 0.93 3.45
C PRO A 108 19.56 1.25 4.91
N ASP A 109 19.03 0.48 5.84
CA ASP A 109 19.39 0.62 7.26
C ASP A 109 20.75 0.01 7.58
N SER A 110 21.16 0.06 8.84
CA SER A 110 22.43 -0.50 9.32
C SER A 110 22.61 -2.00 9.05
N THR A 111 21.52 -2.72 8.78
CA THR A 111 21.55 -4.15 8.44
C THR A 111 21.54 -4.41 6.93
N GLY A 112 21.51 -3.35 6.12
CA GLY A 112 21.36 -3.43 4.68
C GLY A 112 19.92 -3.70 4.23
N ALA A 113 18.93 -3.54 5.10
CA ALA A 113 17.54 -3.74 4.72
C ALA A 113 16.93 -2.49 4.08
N VAL A 114 16.28 -2.70 2.94
CA VAL A 114 15.64 -1.66 2.12
C VAL A 114 14.11 -1.77 2.21
N PRO A 115 13.36 -0.67 2.01
CA PRO A 115 11.92 -0.72 1.85
C PRO A 115 11.56 -1.28 0.46
N PHE A 116 10.28 -1.47 0.18
CA PHE A 116 9.82 -1.94 -1.12
C PHE A 116 10.18 -0.97 -2.27
N ALA A 117 10.15 0.33 -1.97
CA ALA A 117 10.55 1.39 -2.88
C ALA A 117 10.91 2.67 -2.13
N GLY A 118 11.71 3.53 -2.77
CA GLY A 118 12.08 4.87 -2.34
C GLY A 118 11.74 5.91 -3.41
N GLU A 119 11.46 7.15 -3.03
CA GLU A 119 11.01 8.18 -3.97
C GLU A 119 11.81 9.47 -3.83
N ASN A 120 12.06 10.10 -4.97
CA ASN A 120 12.43 11.49 -5.10
C ASN A 120 11.23 12.26 -5.66
N ALA A 121 10.41 12.81 -4.77
CA ALA A 121 9.16 13.48 -5.13
C ALA A 121 9.43 14.71 -6.00
N ALA A 122 10.50 15.45 -5.71
CA ALA A 122 10.92 16.62 -6.49
C ALA A 122 11.22 16.32 -7.96
N ARG A 123 11.57 15.07 -8.27
CA ARG A 123 11.82 14.61 -9.65
C ARG A 123 10.77 13.63 -10.17
N GLY A 124 9.73 13.34 -9.38
CA GLY A 124 8.74 12.31 -9.71
C GLY A 124 9.38 10.95 -10.00
N MET A 125 10.46 10.59 -9.31
CA MET A 125 11.23 9.36 -9.57
C MET A 125 11.04 8.36 -8.44
N THR A 126 10.80 7.10 -8.78
CA THR A 126 10.67 6.01 -7.81
C THR A 126 11.70 4.92 -8.08
N TRP A 127 12.51 4.58 -7.08
CA TRP A 127 13.42 3.44 -7.10
C TRP A 127 12.72 2.25 -6.48
N VAL A 128 12.56 1.19 -7.27
CA VAL A 128 11.97 -0.07 -6.82
C VAL A 128 13.09 -1.00 -6.34
N ALA A 129 12.94 -1.54 -5.13
CA ALA A 129 13.94 -2.40 -4.53
C ALA A 129 14.25 -3.65 -5.37
N PRO A 130 15.42 -4.28 -5.20
CA PRO A 130 15.73 -5.55 -5.83
C PRO A 130 14.69 -6.64 -5.57
N ARG A 131 14.54 -7.57 -6.52
CA ARG A 131 13.47 -8.59 -6.49
C ARG A 131 13.52 -9.50 -5.26
N ASP A 132 14.69 -9.80 -4.72
CA ASP A 132 14.84 -10.61 -3.51
C ASP A 132 14.26 -9.90 -2.28
N ALA A 133 14.65 -8.64 -2.05
CA ALA A 133 14.06 -7.82 -0.98
C ALA A 133 12.55 -7.63 -1.17
N GLN A 134 12.08 -7.41 -2.41
CA GLN A 134 10.65 -7.32 -2.68
C GLN A 134 9.92 -8.60 -2.24
N ARG A 135 10.43 -9.79 -2.57
CA ARG A 135 9.80 -11.06 -2.20
C ARG A 135 9.70 -11.21 -0.69
N ASP A 136 10.79 -10.94 0.04
CA ASP A 136 10.83 -11.06 1.49
C ASP A 136 9.89 -10.05 2.18
N ILE A 137 9.76 -8.84 1.65
CA ILE A 137 8.79 -7.84 2.13
C ILE A 137 7.35 -8.32 1.89
N LEU A 138 7.07 -8.87 0.72
CA LEU A 138 5.74 -9.39 0.41
C LEU A 138 5.39 -10.61 1.25
N ASP A 139 6.35 -11.47 1.57
CA ASP A 139 6.14 -12.59 2.48
C ASP A 139 5.88 -12.13 3.92
N GLN A 140 6.52 -11.05 4.37
CA GLN A 140 6.17 -10.40 5.66
C GLN A 140 4.72 -9.89 5.66
N TRP A 141 4.28 -9.25 4.57
CA TRP A 141 2.87 -8.83 4.42
C TRP A 141 1.91 -10.01 4.49
N ARG A 142 2.21 -11.12 3.80
CA ARG A 142 1.36 -12.32 3.82
C ARG A 142 1.27 -12.94 5.20
N ARG A 143 2.41 -13.13 5.88
CA ARG A 143 2.43 -13.67 7.25
C ARG A 143 1.66 -12.80 8.23
N TRP A 144 1.79 -11.47 8.10
CA TRP A 144 1.01 -10.53 8.89
C TRP A 144 -0.49 -10.68 8.62
N TRP A 145 -0.89 -10.78 7.35
CA TRP A 145 -2.28 -10.95 6.96
C TRP A 145 -2.88 -12.27 7.47
N ASP A 146 -2.15 -13.37 7.32
CA ASP A 146 -2.55 -14.70 7.79
C ASP A 146 -2.66 -14.76 9.32
N GLY A 147 -1.86 -13.96 10.03
CA GLY A 147 -1.87 -13.86 11.50
C GLY A 147 -2.98 -12.95 12.07
N ILE A 148 -3.71 -12.21 11.24
CA ILE A 148 -4.79 -11.33 11.69
C ILE A 148 -6.13 -12.05 11.66
N SER A 149 -6.83 -12.04 12.79
CA SER A 149 -8.28 -12.29 12.78
C SER A 149 -8.98 -11.11 12.11
N LEU A 150 -9.90 -11.38 11.18
CA LEU A 150 -10.72 -10.35 10.51
C LEU A 150 -11.57 -9.52 11.50
N SER A 151 -11.73 -9.99 12.75
CA SER A 151 -12.36 -9.24 13.84
C SER A 151 -11.44 -8.22 14.50
N THR A 152 -10.12 -8.36 14.40
CA THR A 152 -9.15 -7.46 15.04
C THR A 152 -9.22 -6.06 14.41
N PRO A 153 -9.38 -4.99 15.20
CA PRO A 153 -9.28 -3.63 14.66
C PRO A 153 -7.95 -3.46 13.95
N LEU A 154 -7.96 -2.86 12.76
CA LEU A 154 -6.70 -2.42 12.18
C LEU A 154 -6.09 -1.40 13.15
N PRO A 155 -4.77 -1.42 13.37
CA PRO A 155 -4.10 -0.34 14.10
C PRO A 155 -4.24 0.94 13.28
N VAL A 156 -5.38 1.62 13.43
CA VAL A 156 -5.62 2.93 12.85
C VAL A 156 -4.72 3.88 13.63
N LYS A 157 -3.76 4.48 12.94
CA LYS A 157 -2.90 5.50 13.52
C LYS A 157 -3.81 6.62 14.07
N ASP A 158 -3.91 6.74 15.38
CA ASP A 158 -4.65 7.83 16.03
C ASP A 158 -3.93 9.15 15.72
N ARG A 159 -4.43 9.88 14.72
CA ARG A 159 -3.85 11.14 14.26
C ARG A 159 -4.21 12.34 15.14
N SER A 160 -4.90 12.13 16.27
CA SER A 160 -5.21 13.22 17.20
C SER A 160 -3.97 13.77 17.94
N ARG A 161 -2.83 13.06 17.93
CA ARG A 161 -1.60 13.45 18.65
C ARG A 161 -0.37 13.72 17.78
N ASP A 162 -0.33 13.26 16.54
CA ASP A 162 0.83 13.49 15.67
C ASP A 162 0.53 14.66 14.74
N GLY A 163 1.07 15.84 15.11
CA GLY A 163 1.23 16.96 14.19
C GLY A 163 1.79 16.44 12.87
N ALA A 164 1.05 16.70 11.78
CA ALA A 164 1.27 16.15 10.47
C ALA A 164 2.72 16.36 10.02
N THR A 165 3.57 15.37 10.27
CA THR A 165 4.90 15.30 9.69
C THR A 165 4.70 14.71 8.31
N TRP A 166 4.42 15.60 7.37
CA TRP A 166 4.52 15.30 5.95
C TRP A 166 5.98 14.97 5.70
N TRP A 167 6.27 13.72 5.36
CA TRP A 167 7.58 13.37 4.83
C TRP A 167 7.70 14.06 3.46
N TYR A 168 8.57 15.07 3.40
CA TYR A 168 8.95 15.85 2.23
C TYR A 168 9.69 15.00 1.19
#